data_AF-A0A929NMY8-F1
#
_entry.id   AF-A0A929NMY8-F1
#
_cell.length_a   1.000
_cell.length_b   1.000
_cell.length_c   1.000
_cell.angle_alpha   90.00
_cell.angle_beta   90.00
_cell.angle_gamma   90.00
#
_symmetry.space_group_name_H-M   'P 1'
#
loop_
_entity.id
_entity.type
_entity.pdbx_description
1 polymer ?
#
loop_
_entity_poly.entity_id
_entity_poly.type
_entity_poly.pdbx_seq_one_letter_code
_entity_poly.pdbx_strand_id
1 'polypeptide(L)' 'VLDGDPGAYRDIVVYNAAAALVVAGKAADLREGAKIAADSIDSGKARAALEKLVSIAGLKPA' A
#
# COMPACT_ATOMS: atom_id res chain seq x y z
N VAL A 1 -8.94 0.18 -4.97
CA VAL A 1 -8.07 0.15 -3.75
C VAL A 1 -6.98 1.20 -3.82
N LEU A 2 -6.04 1.13 -4.80
CA LEU A 2 -4.92 2.08 -4.88
C LEU A 2 -5.31 3.53 -5.21
N ASP A 3 -6.57 3.74 -5.57
CA ASP A 3 -7.16 5.04 -5.85
C ASP A 3 -7.67 5.73 -4.58
N GLY A 4 -7.54 5.07 -3.42
CA GLY A 4 -7.96 5.63 -2.12
C GLY A 4 -9.43 5.41 -1.78
N ASP A 5 -10.22 4.82 -2.69
CA ASP A 5 -11.65 4.61 -2.46
C ASP A 5 -11.92 3.82 -1.16
N PRO A 6 -12.77 4.34 -0.26
CA PRO A 6 -13.10 3.67 0.99
C PRO A 6 -13.89 2.39 0.75
N GLY A 7 -13.69 1.39 1.61
CA GLY A 7 -14.44 0.14 1.60
C GLY A 7 -13.63 -1.06 2.07
N ALA A 8 -14.32 -2.18 2.28
CA ALA A 8 -13.75 -3.39 2.89
C ALA A 8 -12.48 -3.91 2.19
N TYR A 9 -12.40 -3.77 0.85
CA TYR A 9 -11.20 -4.12 0.09
C TYR A 9 -10.00 -3.23 0.40
N ARG A 10 -10.22 -1.93 0.63
CA ARG A 10 -9.15 -1.01 1.06
C ARG A 10 -8.74 -1.33 2.50
N ASP A 11 -9.70 -1.57 3.38
CA ASP A 11 -9.44 -1.83 4.80
C ASP A 11 -8.57 -3.08 4.99
N ILE A 12 -8.86 -4.18 4.29
CA ILE A 12 -8.07 -5.41 4.39
C ILE A 12 -6.65 -5.25 3.81
N VAL A 13 -6.48 -4.43 2.76
CA VAL A 13 -5.16 -4.11 2.20
C VAL A 13 -4.34 -3.25 3.16
N VAL A 14 -4.95 -2.24 3.79
CA VAL A 14 -4.29 -1.42 4.82
C VAL A 14 -3.85 -2.29 5.99
N TYR A 15 -4.71 -3.19 6.46
CA TYR A 15 -4.39 -4.11 7.55
C TYR A 15 -3.21 -5.03 7.24
N ASN A 16 -3.22 -5.70 6.07
CA ASN A 16 -2.14 -6.59 5.68
C ASN A 16 -0.83 -5.84 5.43
N ALA A 17 -0.89 -4.67 4.81
CA ALA A 17 0.29 -3.82 4.61
C ALA A 17 0.87 -3.33 5.95
N ALA A 18 0.03 -2.97 6.92
CA ALA A 18 0.45 -2.62 8.27
C ALA A 18 1.23 -3.78 8.93
N ALA A 19 0.70 -5.00 8.86
CA ALA A 19 1.38 -6.18 9.39
C ALA A 19 2.74 -6.42 8.71
N ALA A 20 2.81 -6.27 7.38
CA ALA A 20 4.06 -6.38 6.64
C ALA A 20 5.09 -5.31 7.06
N LEU A 21 4.64 -4.07 7.29
CA LEU A 21 5.52 -2.98 7.75
C LEU A 21 6.07 -3.24 9.15
N VAL A 22 5.26 -3.79 10.06
CA VAL A 22 5.73 -4.20 11.40
C VAL A 22 6.79 -5.31 11.29
N VAL A 23 6.51 -6.37 10.52
CA VAL A 23 7.47 -7.48 10.31
C VAL A 23 8.77 -6.98 9.67
N ALA A 24 8.70 -5.99 8.79
CA ALA A 24 9.86 -5.36 8.16
C ALA A 24 10.61 -4.35 9.05
N GLY A 25 10.18 -4.14 10.30
CA GLY A 25 10.77 -3.16 11.22
C GLY A 25 10.59 -1.71 10.75
N LYS A 26 9.53 -1.43 9.99
CA LYS A 26 9.19 -0.09 9.45
C LYS A 26 8.06 0.60 10.20
N ALA A 27 7.42 -0.11 11.13
CA ALA A 27 6.44 0.42 12.06
C ALA A 27 6.61 -0.31 13.41
N ALA A 28 6.39 0.39 14.52
CA ALA A 28 6.47 -0.17 15.86
C ALA A 28 5.28 -1.08 16.21
N ASP A 29 4.10 -0.79 15.64
CA ASP A 29 2.89 -1.57 15.84
C ASP A 29 1.93 -1.48 14.64
N LEU A 30 0.82 -2.25 14.69
CA LEU A 30 -0.18 -2.28 13.63
C LEU A 30 -0.89 -0.94 13.42
N ARG A 31 -1.01 -0.10 14.45
CA ARG A 31 -1.69 1.21 14.34
C ARG A 31 -0.81 2.18 13.56
N GLU A 32 0.47 2.25 13.88
CA GLU A 32 1.45 3.02 13.12
C GLU A 32 1.56 2.49 11.68
N GLY A 33 1.66 1.16 11.52
CA GLY A 33 1.71 0.52 10.20
C GLY A 33 0.48 0.84 9.35
N ALA A 34 -0.72 0.84 9.95
CA ALA A 34 -1.95 1.18 9.24
C ALA A 34 -1.97 2.64 8.79
N LYS A 35 -1.45 3.56 9.61
CA LYS A 35 -1.29 4.97 9.22
C LYS A 35 -0.35 5.11 8.02
N ILE A 36 0.82 4.48 8.08
CA ILE A 36 1.81 4.52 6.97
C ILE A 36 1.21 3.90 5.69
N ALA A 37 0.52 2.76 5.81
CA ALA A 37 -0.12 2.09 4.68
C ALA A 37 -1.24 2.93 4.05
N ALA A 38 -2.12 3.51 4.88
CA ALA A 38 -3.18 4.41 4.42
C ALA A 38 -2.59 5.64 3.71
N ASP A 39 -1.61 6.30 4.33
CA ASP A 39 -0.92 7.45 3.74
C ASP A 39 -0.27 7.10 2.39
N SER A 40 0.30 5.90 2.25
CA SER A 40 0.89 5.42 0.98
C SER A 40 -0.15 5.26 -0.13
N ILE A 41 -1.35 4.79 0.20
CA ILE A 41 -2.47 4.66 -0.74
C ILE A 41 -3.01 6.06 -1.09
N ASP A 42 -3.38 6.85 -0.08
CA ASP A 42 -4.11 8.10 -0.25
C ASP A 42 -3.25 9.19 -0.91
N SER A 43 -1.93 9.14 -0.73
CA SER A 43 -1.00 10.03 -1.43
C SER A 43 -0.64 9.58 -2.85
N GLY A 44 -1.15 8.43 -3.31
CA GLY A 44 -0.84 7.87 -4.62
C GLY A 44 0.54 7.19 -4.74
N LYS A 45 1.35 7.17 -3.67
CA LYS A 45 2.67 6.51 -3.69
C LYS A 45 2.58 5.02 -4.02
N ALA A 46 1.56 4.34 -3.51
CA ALA A 46 1.32 2.93 -3.80
C ALA A 46 1.03 2.69 -5.29
N ARG A 47 0.25 3.59 -5.94
CA ARG A 47 0.01 3.56 -7.39
C ARG A 47 1.31 3.78 -8.18
N ALA A 48 2.07 4.81 -7.83
CA ALA A 48 3.34 5.11 -8.49
C ALA A 48 4.35 3.95 -8.38
N ALA A 49 4.37 3.25 -7.23
CA ALA A 49 5.19 2.06 -7.06
C ALA A 49 4.76 0.91 -7.97
N LEU A 50 3.45 0.69 -8.15
CA LEU A 50 2.92 -0.30 -9.09
C LEU A 50 3.27 0.05 -10.55
N GLU A 51 3.09 1.30 -10.96
CA GLU A 51 3.45 1.76 -12.30
C GLU A 51 4.94 1.55 -12.61
N LYS A 52 5.80 1.86 -11.63
CA LYS A 52 7.23 1.59 -11.71
C LYS A 52 7.52 0.09 -11.84
N LEU A 53 6.83 -0.75 -11.07
CA LEU A 53 6.98 -2.21 -11.15
C LEU A 53 6.57 -2.74 -12.53
N VAL A 54 5.44 -2.28 -13.08
CA VAL A 54 4.96 -2.64 -14.43
C VAL A 54 6.01 -2.29 -15.48
N SER A 55 6.59 -1.08 -15.40
CA SER A 55 7.66 -0.63 -16.31
C SER A 55 8.90 -1.51 -16.24
N ILE A 56 9.37 -1.87 -15.03
CA ILE A 56 10.58 -2.69 -14.85
C ILE A 56 10.33 -4.15 -15.25
N ALA A 57 9.12 -4.67 -15.03
CA ALA A 57 8.75 -6.05 -15.36
C ALA A 57 8.48 -6.26 -16.87
N GLY A 58 8.51 -5.21 -17.68
CA GLY A 58 8.20 -5.29 -19.12
C GLY A 58 6.73 -5.62 -19.40
N LEU A 59 5.85 -5.43 -18.41
CA LEU A 59 4.41 -5.63 -18.57
C LEU A 59 3.82 -4.44 -19.31
N LYS A 60 2.89 -4.69 -20.24
CA LYS A 60 2.11 -3.59 -20.82
C LYS A 60 1.17 -3.04 -19.74
N PRO A 61 1.11 -1.71 -19.55
CA PRO A 61 0.08 -1.13 -18.69
C PRO A 61 -1.30 -1.52 -19.24
N ALA A 62 -2.21 -1.87 -18.32
CA ALA A 62 -3.59 -2.22 -18.62
C ALA A 62 -4.39 -1.00 -19.11
#